data_AF-A0A4Q4TAH0-F1
#
_entry.id   AF-A0A4Q4TAH0-F1
#
_cell.length_a   1.000
_cell.length_b   1.000
_cell.length_c   1.000
_cell.angle_alpha   90.00
_cell.angle_beta   90.00
_cell.angle_gamma   90.00
#
_symmetry.space_group_name_H-M   'P 1'
#
loop_
_entity.id
_entity.type
_entity.pdbx_description
1 polymer ?
#
loop_
_entity_poly.entity_id
_entity_poly.type
_entity_poly.pdbx_seq_one_letter_code
_entity_poly.pdbx_strand_id
1 'polypeptide(L)' 'MAPKEPNFLIIDSDDLGFSDTGRFGSGIKTPALDMIAKEGVCPTNFHGASACSPTQTMLFSGTGNHIAGLG' A
#
# COMPACT_ATOMS: atom_id res chain seq x y z
N MET A 1 -14.41 -2.80 -31.08
CA MET A 1 -13.20 -2.28 -30.41
C MET A 1 -12.93 -3.14 -29.19
N ALA A 2 -11.70 -3.58 -28.97
CA ALA A 2 -11.33 -4.20 -27.70
C ALA A 2 -11.54 -3.17 -26.56
N PRO A 3 -11.99 -3.59 -25.37
CA PRO A 3 -12.10 -2.68 -24.23
C PRO A 3 -10.73 -2.06 -23.94
N LYS A 4 -10.72 -0.77 -23.60
CA LYS A 4 -9.49 -0.07 -23.22
C LYS A 4 -8.92 -0.71 -21.96
N GLU A 5 -7.64 -1.05 -21.99
CA GLU A 5 -6.94 -1.59 -20.82
C GLU A 5 -6.93 -0.55 -19.68
N PRO A 6 -7.16 -0.97 -18.44
CA PRO A 6 -7.13 -0.06 -17.30
C PRO A 6 -5.69 0.41 -17.04
N ASN A 7 -5.55 1.65 -16.59
CA ASN A 7 -4.29 2.12 -16.01
C ASN A 7 -4.22 1.69 -14.55
N PHE A 8 -3.05 1.27 -14.09
CA PHE A 8 -2.78 0.97 -12.69
C PHE A 8 -1.88 2.06 -12.08
N LEU A 9 -2.30 2.65 -10.97
CA LEU A 9 -1.51 3.58 -10.17
C LEU A 9 -1.26 2.94 -8.80
N ILE A 10 0.01 2.69 -8.48
CA ILE A 10 0.44 2.18 -7.18
C ILE A 10 1.08 3.34 -6.43
N ILE A 11 0.55 3.64 -5.24
CA ILE A 11 1.08 4.66 -4.33
C ILE A 11 1.62 3.92 -3.11
N ASP A 12 2.93 3.98 -2.90
CA ASP A 12 3.62 3.41 -1.74
C ASP A 12 4.11 4.55 -0.85
N SER A 13 3.86 4.44 0.46
CA SER A 13 4.20 5.48 1.43
C SER A 13 5.26 4.94 2.39
N ASP A 14 6.35 5.68 2.54
CA ASP A 14 7.46 5.30 3.43
C ASP A 14 7.11 5.65 4.88
N ASP A 15 7.33 4.71 5.80
CA ASP A 15 7.08 4.83 7.25
C ASP A 15 5.69 5.34 7.67
N LEU A 16 4.65 5.15 6.86
CA LEU A 16 3.27 5.51 7.22
C LEU A 16 2.68 4.46 8.18
N GLY A 17 2.41 4.85 9.42
CA GLY A 17 1.82 3.99 10.43
C GLY A 17 0.35 3.68 10.17
N PHE A 18 -0.13 2.53 10.68
CA PHE A 18 -1.52 2.10 10.52
C PHE A 18 -2.53 3.15 11.01
N SER A 19 -2.24 3.80 12.14
CA SER A 19 -3.10 4.80 12.77
C SER A 19 -2.86 6.24 12.26
N ASP A 20 -2.05 6.44 11.23
CA ASP A 20 -1.67 7.80 10.79
C ASP A 20 -2.66 8.42 9.80
N THR A 21 -3.58 7.62 9.24
CA THR A 21 -4.65 8.12 8.36
C THR A 21 -5.98 8.27 9.08
N GLY A 22 -6.77 9.27 8.68
CA GLY A 22 -8.09 9.54 9.27
C GLY A 22 -9.01 8.32 9.25
N ARG A 23 -8.92 7.49 8.19
CA ARG A 23 -9.67 6.24 8.04
C ARG A 23 -9.47 5.24 9.19
N PHE A 24 -8.29 5.23 9.82
CA PHE A 24 -7.92 4.32 10.92
C PHE A 24 -7.86 5.02 12.28
N GLY A 25 -8.42 6.23 12.40
CA GLY A 25 -8.58 6.94 13.67
C GLY A 25 -7.52 7.98 13.99
N SER A 26 -6.70 8.39 13.00
CA SER A 26 -5.73 9.48 13.16
C SER A 26 -6.37 10.82 13.49
N GLY A 27 -5.66 11.65 14.26
CA GLY A 27 -5.94 13.08 14.38
C GLY A 27 -5.38 13.93 13.23
N ILE A 28 -4.52 13.36 12.39
CA ILE A 28 -3.94 14.02 11.21
C ILE A 28 -5.00 14.11 10.12
N LYS A 29 -5.15 15.29 9.53
CA LYS A 29 -6.09 15.49 8.43
C LYS A 29 -5.52 14.93 7.13
N THR A 30 -6.09 13.83 6.64
CA THR A 30 -5.69 13.16 5.38
C THR A 30 -6.82 13.15 4.34
N PRO A 31 -7.39 14.31 3.94
CA PRO A 31 -8.65 14.37 3.19
C PRO A 31 -8.62 13.65 1.83
N ALA A 32 -7.47 13.62 1.15
CA ALA A 32 -7.33 12.89 -0.11
C ALA A 32 -7.36 11.36 0.09
N LEU A 33 -6.68 10.86 1.12
CA LEU A 33 -6.71 9.43 1.46
C LEU A 33 -8.10 9.02 1.98
N ASP A 34 -8.75 9.89 2.75
CA ASP A 34 -10.10 9.65 3.28
C ASP A 34 -11.15 9.59 2.15
N MET A 35 -10.96 10.36 1.07
CA MET A 35 -11.80 10.29 -0.13
C MET A 35 -11.62 8.94 -0.84
N ILE A 36 -10.38 8.54 -1.11
CA ILE A 36 -10.08 7.26 -1.76
C ILE A 36 -10.61 6.09 -0.92
N ALA A 37 -10.47 6.15 0.41
CA ALA A 37 -10.94 5.13 1.33
C ALA A 37 -12.47 4.97 1.36
N LYS A 38 -13.24 6.02 1.02
CA LYS A 38 -14.72 5.97 0.96
C LYS A 38 -15.23 5.31 -0.32
N GLU A 39 -14.50 5.45 -1.42
CA GLU A 39 -14.88 4.96 -2.74
C GLU A 39 -14.29 3.58 -3.05
N GLY A 40 -13.33 3.13 -2.24
CA GLY A 40 -12.58 1.89 -2.46
C GLY A 40 -12.72 0.85 -1.35
N VAL A 41 -11.76 -0.07 -1.33
CA VAL A 41 -11.62 -1.12 -0.31
C VAL A 41 -10.43 -0.77 0.59
N CYS A 42 -10.63 -0.86 1.90
CA CYS A 42 -9.57 -0.64 2.90
C CYS A 42 -9.30 -1.94 3.67
N PRO A 43 -8.26 -2.70 3.29
CA PRO A 43 -7.86 -3.88 4.04
C PRO A 43 -7.44 -3.52 5.47
N THR A 44 -7.91 -4.27 6.47
CA THR A 44 -7.51 -4.11 7.88
C THR A 44 -6.43 -5.11 8.30
N ASN A 45 -5.97 -5.96 7.38
CA ASN A 45 -5.02 -7.05 7.62
C ASN A 45 -3.98 -7.16 6.49
N PHE A 46 -3.45 -6.00 6.06
CA PHE A 46 -2.40 -5.91 5.05
C PHE A 46 -1.04 -5.76 5.75
N HIS A 47 -0.03 -6.48 5.28
CA HIS A 47 1.27 -6.56 5.95
C HIS A 47 2.41 -6.29 4.96
N GLY A 48 3.35 -5.45 5.39
CA GLY A 48 4.69 -5.37 4.83
C GLY A 48 5.68 -6.22 5.63
N ALA A 49 6.94 -6.21 5.20
CA ALA A 49 8.05 -6.70 6.01
C ALA A 49 8.49 -5.64 7.03
N SER A 50 9.43 -6.00 7.90
CA SER A 50 9.92 -5.12 8.99
C SER A 50 10.82 -3.97 8.55
N ALA A 51 11.10 -3.81 7.26
CA ALA A 51 11.95 -2.75 6.71
C ALA A 51 11.56 -2.40 5.27
N CYS A 52 12.03 -1.24 4.78
CA CYS A 52 11.71 -0.72 3.45
C CYS A 52 12.18 -1.67 2.33
N SER A 53 13.45 -2.11 2.36
CA SER A 53 14.03 -2.91 1.28
C SER A 53 13.34 -4.28 1.09
N PRO A 54 13.06 -5.08 2.14
CA PRO A 54 12.30 -6.32 1.97
C PRO A 54 10.87 -6.08 1.47
N THR A 55 10.17 -5.06 1.97
CA THR A 55 8.79 -4.73 1.54
C THR A 55 8.74 -4.36 0.06
N GLN A 56 9.62 -3.46 -0.39
CA GLN A 56 9.69 -3.05 -1.79
C GLN A 56 10.07 -4.21 -2.71
N THR A 57 11.04 -5.04 -2.28
CA THR A 57 11.44 -6.22 -3.04
C THR A 57 10.26 -7.18 -3.24
N MET A 58 9.48 -7.44 -2.19
CA MET A 58 8.28 -8.26 -2.27
C MET A 58 7.21 -7.65 -3.18
N LEU A 59 7.01 -6.33 -3.11
CA LEU A 59 6.04 -5.60 -3.93
C LEU A 59 6.36 -5.70 -5.43
N PHE A 60 7.61 -5.49 -5.82
CA PHE A 60 8.02 -5.48 -7.23
C PHE A 60 8.19 -6.88 -7.83
N SER A 61 8.58 -7.86 -7.02
CA SER A 61 8.84 -9.22 -7.50
C SER A 61 7.64 -10.16 -7.38
N GLY A 62 6.67 -9.84 -6.52
CA GLY A 62 5.53 -10.72 -6.22
C GLY A 62 5.91 -12.00 -5.47
N THR A 63 7.11 -12.07 -4.88
CA THR A 63 7.60 -13.23 -4.12
C THR A 63 8.21 -12.81 -2.78
N GLY A 64 8.50 -13.77 -1.90
CA GLY A 64 9.12 -13.50 -0.60
C GLY A 64 10.53 -12.89 -0.75
N ASN A 65 10.91 -12.01 0.17
CA ASN A 65 12.20 -11.32 0.18
C ASN A 65 13.40 -12.29 0.11
N HIS A 66 13.34 -13.42 0.82
CA HIS A 66 14.38 -14.46 0.74
C HIS A 66 14.52 -15.05 -0.67
N ILE A 67 13.41 -15.28 -1.38
CA ILE A 67 13.42 -15.82 -2.76
C ILE A 67 13.98 -14.77 -3.72
N ALA A 68 13.70 -13.49 -3.45
CA ALA A 68 14.22 -12.37 -4.21
C ALA A 68 15.67 -11.96 -3.84
N GLY A 69 16.36 -12.74 -3.00
CA GLY A 69 17.77 -12.53 -2.67
C GLY A 69 18.04 -11.48 -1.58
N LEU A 70 17.00 -11.07 -0.84
CA LEU A 70 17.08 -10.13 0.26
C LEU A 70 16.79 -10.86 1.58
N GLY A 71 17.84 -11.45 2.17
CA GLY A 71 17.79 -12.30 3.37
C GLY A 71 18.67 -11.79 4.50
#